data_AF-A0A933VTW7-F1
#
_entry.id   AF-A0A933VTW7-F1
#
_cell.length_a   1.000
_cell.length_b   1.000
_cell.length_c   1.000
_cell.angle_alpha   90.00
_cell.angle_beta   90.00
_cell.angle_gamma   90.00
#
_symmetry.space_group_name_H-M   'P 1'
#
loop_
_entity.id
_entity.type
_entity.pdbx_description
1 polymer ?
#
loop_
_entity_poly.entity_id
_entity_poly.type
_entity_poly.pdbx_seq_one_letter_code
_entity_poly.pdbx_strand_id
1 'polypeptide(L)'
;MSNARAALIVAPDGDHVTGHCACCGRVSRCVWGTVSTDDAGLAMYYVHWSVGHVAEVGADLDLIIGRWGDGTGAADRCVVRLHHVVSPDGVMVQDAAMRDGFDRLAARALARAEVIGTPLAAEVFAVYDAILLQDARLGELHGAAA
;
A
#
# COMPACT_ATOMS: atom_id res chain seq x y z
N MET A 1 -13.97 22.23 18.96
CA MET A 1 -13.86 21.14 17.96
C MET A 1 -12.39 21.02 17.60
N SER A 2 -11.65 20.17 18.32
CA SER A 2 -10.21 19.97 18.05
C SER A 2 -10.09 19.01 16.90
N ASN A 3 -9.57 19.48 15.76
CA ASN A 3 -9.27 18.64 14.61
C ASN A 3 -7.85 18.08 14.78
N ALA A 4 -7.64 17.28 15.83
CA ALA A 4 -6.44 16.47 15.94
C ALA A 4 -6.59 15.34 14.92
N ARG A 5 -5.92 15.47 13.77
CA ARG A 5 -5.83 14.39 12.79
C ARG A 5 -5.14 13.22 13.53
N ALA A 6 -5.87 12.14 13.79
CA ALA A 6 -5.34 10.99 14.51
C ALA A 6 -4.05 10.51 13.83
N ALA A 7 -3.01 10.26 14.62
CA ALA A 7 -1.73 9.78 14.09
C ALA A 7 -1.92 8.37 13.51
N LEU A 8 -1.39 8.15 12.31
CA LEU A 8 -1.36 6.83 11.70
C LEU A 8 -0.18 6.04 12.26
N ILE A 9 -0.44 4.80 12.67
CA ILE A 9 0.55 3.85 13.17
C ILE A 9 0.68 2.73 12.15
N VAL A 10 1.90 2.51 11.66
CA VAL A 10 2.23 1.41 10.75
C VAL A 10 2.82 0.26 11.56
N ALA A 11 2.22 -0.92 11.43
CA ALA A 11 2.71 -2.15 12.04
C ALA A 11 3.16 -3.13 10.95
N PRO A 12 4.48 -3.21 10.66
CA PRO A 12 5.07 -4.25 9.83
C PRO A 12 4.72 -5.65 10.33
N ASP A 13 4.39 -6.56 9.41
CA ASP A 13 4.09 -7.96 9.75
C ASP A 13 5.02 -8.92 9.00
N GLY A 14 4.81 -9.11 7.70
CA GLY A 14 5.58 -10.09 6.93
C GLY A 14 6.41 -9.50 5.79
N ASP A 15 7.40 -10.28 5.39
CA ASP A 15 8.41 -9.95 4.39
C ASP A 15 8.73 -11.23 3.61
N HIS A 16 8.54 -11.18 2.30
CA HIS A 16 8.78 -12.28 1.41
C HIS A 16 9.66 -11.86 0.25
N VAL A 17 10.77 -12.57 0.07
CA VAL A 17 11.69 -12.39 -1.04
C VAL A 17 11.61 -13.61 -1.94
N THR A 18 11.39 -13.38 -3.23
CA THR A 18 11.37 -14.47 -4.22
C THR A 18 12.79 -14.94 -4.53
N GLY A 19 12.90 -16.13 -5.14
CA GLY A 19 14.11 -16.47 -5.89
C GLY A 19 14.29 -15.59 -7.14
N HIS A 20 15.39 -15.81 -7.86
CA HIS A 20 15.65 -15.16 -9.15
C HIS A 20 14.60 -15.60 -10.19
N CYS A 21 13.93 -14.66 -10.87
CA CYS A 21 13.00 -15.00 -11.94
C CYS A 21 13.73 -15.71 -13.09
N ALA A 22 13.17 -16.81 -13.60
CA ALA A 22 13.67 -17.45 -14.82
C ALA A 22 13.57 -16.55 -16.08
N CYS A 23 12.69 -15.54 -16.03
CA CYS A 23 12.39 -14.62 -17.12
C CYS A 23 13.40 -13.48 -17.29
N CYS A 24 13.79 -12.83 -16.18
CA CYS A 24 14.60 -11.61 -16.18
C CYS A 24 15.74 -11.66 -15.16
N GLY A 25 15.86 -12.75 -14.40
CA GLY A 25 16.86 -12.91 -13.35
C GLY A 25 16.60 -12.09 -12.09
N ARG A 26 15.63 -11.17 -12.07
CA ARG A 26 15.42 -10.26 -10.94
C ARG A 26 14.83 -10.98 -9.72
N VAL A 27 15.14 -10.43 -8.55
CA VAL A 27 14.55 -10.81 -7.26
C VAL A 27 13.43 -9.83 -6.95
N SER A 28 12.24 -10.34 -6.64
CA SER A 28 11.13 -9.54 -6.13
C SER A 28 11.08 -9.61 -4.61
N ARG A 29 10.68 -8.51 -3.99
CA ARG A 29 10.36 -8.47 -2.55
C ARG A 29 8.95 -7.96 -2.38
N CYS A 30 8.22 -8.58 -1.47
CA CYS A 30 6.88 -8.20 -1.05
C CYS A 30 6.88 -8.07 0.46
N VAL A 31 6.53 -6.89 0.98
CA VAL A 31 6.31 -6.70 2.42
C VAL A 31 4.86 -6.31 2.68
N TRP A 32 4.36 -6.65 3.85
CA TRP A 32 3.01 -6.29 4.26
C TRP A 32 2.93 -5.97 5.75
N GLY A 33 1.81 -5.38 6.12
CA GLY A 33 1.49 -4.98 7.48
C GLY A 33 0.16 -4.26 7.53
N THR A 34 -0.13 -3.64 8.67
CA THR A 34 -1.37 -2.90 8.88
C THR A 34 -1.11 -1.43 9.18
N VAL A 35 -2.15 -0.62 8.97
CA VAL A 35 -2.20 0.80 9.35
C VAL A 35 -3.43 1.01 10.21
N SER A 36 -3.24 1.66 11.36
CA SER A 36 -4.31 1.98 12.30
C SER A 36 -4.15 3.39 12.85
N THR A 37 -5.16 3.87 13.56
CA THR A 37 -5.00 4.88 14.61
C THR A 37 -4.87 4.17 15.96
N ASP A 38 -4.80 4.94 17.04
CA ASP A 38 -4.91 4.39 18.41
C ASP A 38 -6.25 3.65 18.64
N ASP A 39 -7.30 4.04 17.92
CA ASP A 39 -8.67 3.61 18.18
C ASP A 39 -9.23 2.62 17.15
N ALA A 40 -8.68 2.56 15.93
CA ALA A 40 -9.26 1.79 14.83
C ALA A 40 -8.24 1.32 13.79
N GLY A 41 -8.41 0.10 13.29
CA GLY A 41 -7.70 -0.37 12.10
C GLY A 41 -8.28 0.20 10.82
N LEU A 42 -7.42 0.68 9.91
CA LEU A 42 -7.78 1.42 8.71
C LEU A 42 -7.41 0.69 7.42
N ALA A 43 -6.24 0.05 7.39
CA ALA A 43 -5.77 -0.63 6.19
C ALA A 43 -4.89 -1.84 6.50
N MET A 44 -4.89 -2.78 5.56
CA MET A 44 -3.77 -3.70 5.37
C MET A 44 -3.07 -3.31 4.07
N TYR A 45 -1.75 -3.29 4.06
CA TYR A 45 -0.96 -2.93 2.88
C TYR A 45 -0.09 -4.08 2.41
N TYR A 46 0.15 -4.12 1.10
CA TYR A 46 1.20 -4.92 0.48
C TYR A 46 2.03 -4.00 -0.41
N VAL A 47 3.36 -4.06 -0.32
CA VAL A 47 4.27 -3.34 -1.20
C VAL A 47 5.15 -4.35 -1.92
N HIS A 48 5.18 -4.29 -3.24
CA HIS A 48 5.94 -5.20 -4.09
C HIS A 48 6.87 -4.43 -5.03
N TRP A 49 8.14 -4.84 -5.09
CA TRP A 49 9.12 -4.26 -5.99
C TRP A 49 10.19 -5.27 -6.42
N SER A 50 10.94 -4.92 -7.46
CA SER A 50 12.16 -5.64 -7.87
C SER A 50 13.36 -5.05 -7.14
N VAL A 51 14.06 -5.87 -6.35
CA VAL A 51 15.23 -5.47 -5.57
C VAL A 51 16.35 -4.99 -6.50
N GLY A 52 16.91 -3.83 -6.20
CA GLY A 52 17.94 -3.14 -6.99
C GLY A 52 17.39 -2.38 -8.21
N HIS A 53 16.08 -2.38 -8.44
CA HIS A 53 15.48 -1.85 -9.67
C HIS A 53 14.34 -0.84 -9.43
N VAL A 54 14.17 -0.36 -8.19
CA VAL A 54 13.08 0.59 -7.86
C VAL A 54 13.22 1.90 -8.65
N ALA A 55 14.44 2.37 -8.91
CA ALA A 55 14.67 3.56 -9.74
C ALA A 55 14.18 3.42 -11.19
N GLU A 56 14.19 2.19 -11.73
CA GLU A 56 13.80 1.89 -13.12
C GLU A 56 12.31 1.55 -13.24
N VAL A 57 11.78 0.79 -12.27
CA VAL A 57 10.47 0.13 -12.37
C VAL A 57 9.46 0.69 -11.37
N GLY A 58 9.92 1.29 -10.27
CA GLY A 58 9.07 1.70 -9.17
C GLY A 58 8.65 0.54 -8.25
N ALA A 59 7.59 0.77 -7.49
CA ALA A 59 6.98 -0.21 -6.61
C ALA A 59 5.45 -0.15 -6.71
N ASP A 60 4.80 -1.30 -6.63
CA ASP A 60 3.34 -1.38 -6.57
C ASP A 60 2.89 -1.54 -5.12
N LEU A 61 1.84 -0.81 -4.76
CA LEU A 61 1.18 -0.96 -3.46
C LEU A 61 -0.28 -1.34 -3.66
N ASP A 62 -0.73 -2.35 -2.94
CA ASP A 62 -2.15 -2.63 -2.78
C ASP A 62 -2.56 -2.27 -1.34
N LEU A 63 -3.52 -1.36 -1.22
CA LEU A 63 -4.11 -0.95 0.05
C LEU A 63 -5.52 -1.55 0.17
N ILE A 64 -5.73 -2.35 1.20
CA ILE A 64 -7.05 -2.88 1.55
C ILE A 64 -7.64 -1.96 2.62
N ILE A 65 -8.37 -0.94 2.17
CA ILE A 65 -8.86 0.17 3.01
C ILE A 65 -10.30 -0.07 3.44
N GLY A 66 -10.58 0.25 4.70
CA GLY A 66 -11.91 0.26 5.29
C GLY A 66 -11.86 -0.13 6.76
N ARG A 67 -12.99 -0.56 7.31
CA ARG A 67 -13.04 -0.89 8.74
C ARG A 67 -12.41 -2.26 9.00
N TRP A 68 -11.59 -2.32 10.04
CA TRP A 68 -11.01 -3.55 10.59
C TRP A 68 -11.36 -3.71 12.07
N GLY A 69 -11.34 -4.95 12.56
CA GLY A 69 -11.70 -5.30 13.94
C GLY A 69 -13.06 -5.99 14.04
N ASP A 70 -13.56 -6.10 15.27
CA ASP A 70 -14.75 -6.89 15.59
C ASP A 70 -16.00 -6.41 14.85
N GLY A 71 -16.79 -7.36 14.34
CA GLY A 71 -18.02 -7.08 13.62
C GLY A 71 -17.84 -6.51 12.20
N THR A 72 -16.62 -6.45 11.68
CA THR A 72 -16.32 -6.04 10.30
C THR A 72 -16.04 -7.24 9.40
N GLY A 73 -16.28 -7.10 8.10
CA GLY A 73 -16.02 -8.14 7.11
C GLY A 73 -15.47 -7.57 5.80
N ALA A 74 -15.29 -8.44 4.80
CA ALA A 74 -14.80 -8.03 3.48
C ALA A 74 -15.68 -6.94 2.82
N ALA A 75 -16.99 -6.94 3.11
CA ALA A 75 -17.93 -5.93 2.65
C ALA A 75 -17.62 -4.50 3.14
N ASP A 76 -16.89 -4.35 4.23
CA ASP A 76 -16.49 -3.06 4.78
C ASP A 76 -15.22 -2.49 4.14
N ARG A 77 -14.65 -3.20 3.16
CA ARG A 77 -13.31 -2.93 2.64
C ARG A 77 -13.25 -3.00 1.12
N CYS A 78 -12.32 -2.22 0.58
CA CYS A 78 -12.02 -2.19 -0.84
C CYS A 78 -10.51 -2.17 -1.09
N VAL A 79 -10.10 -2.62 -2.27
CA VAL A 79 -8.71 -2.60 -2.71
C VAL A 79 -8.47 -1.35 -3.55
N VAL A 80 -7.43 -0.58 -3.20
CA VAL A 80 -6.90 0.53 -3.98
C VAL A 80 -5.47 0.21 -4.36
N ARG A 81 -5.12 0.40 -5.64
CA ARG A 81 -3.76 0.17 -6.15
C ARG A 81 -3.05 1.48 -6.41
N LEU A 82 -1.81 1.56 -5.93
CA LEU A 82 -0.89 2.65 -6.17
C LEU A 82 0.36 2.14 -6.89
N HIS A 83 0.97 3.01 -7.67
CA HIS A 83 2.30 2.82 -8.22
C HIS A 83 3.19 3.97 -7.79
N HIS A 84 4.25 3.64 -7.05
CA HIS A 84 5.30 4.55 -6.61
C HIS A 84 6.38 4.65 -7.68
N VAL A 85 6.75 5.88 -8.04
CA VAL A 85 7.81 6.20 -8.99
C VAL A 85 8.89 6.98 -8.27
N VAL A 86 10.14 6.55 -8.40
CA VAL A 86 11.28 7.21 -7.73
C VAL A 86 11.79 8.41 -8.54
N SER A 87 11.70 8.35 -9.88
CA SER A 87 12.23 9.40 -10.77
C SER A 87 11.33 9.61 -12.01
N PRO A 88 10.56 10.71 -12.08
CA PRO A 88 10.41 11.73 -11.04
C PRO A 88 9.68 11.16 -9.80
N ASP A 89 10.06 11.62 -8.61
CA ASP A 89 9.41 11.22 -7.35
C ASP A 89 7.89 11.49 -7.43
N GLY A 90 7.09 10.45 -7.20
CA GLY A 90 5.66 10.54 -7.31
C GLY A 90 4.91 9.24 -7.04
N VAL A 91 3.58 9.36 -7.00
CA VAL A 91 2.68 8.23 -6.82
C VAL A 91 1.46 8.41 -7.72
N MET A 92 1.01 7.30 -8.30
CA MET A 92 -0.17 7.25 -9.15
C MET A 92 -1.17 6.23 -8.63
N VAL A 93 -2.44 6.59 -8.59
CA VAL A 93 -3.52 5.59 -8.45
C VAL A 93 -3.69 4.87 -9.78
N GLN A 94 -3.80 3.54 -9.73
CA GLN A 94 -4.08 2.67 -10.87
C GLN A 94 -5.45 2.00 -10.70
N ASP A 95 -5.95 1.41 -11.78
CA ASP A 95 -7.09 0.50 -11.67
C ASP A 95 -6.66 -0.74 -10.89
N ALA A 96 -7.32 -0.98 -9.75
CA ALA A 96 -7.04 -2.14 -8.94
C ALA A 96 -7.72 -3.39 -9.52
N ALA A 97 -7.09 -4.54 -9.28
CA ALA A 97 -7.68 -5.85 -9.55
C ALA A 97 -7.67 -6.68 -8.28
N MET A 98 -8.64 -7.59 -8.14
CA MET A 98 -8.67 -8.51 -7.00
C MET A 98 -7.60 -9.58 -7.19
N ARG A 99 -6.56 -9.54 -6.35
CA ARG A 99 -5.50 -10.57 -6.33
C ARG A 99 -5.99 -11.82 -5.60
N ASP A 100 -5.36 -12.95 -5.89
CA ASP A 100 -5.66 -14.21 -5.19
C ASP A 100 -5.57 -14.03 -3.67
N GLY A 101 -6.62 -14.43 -2.96
CA GLY A 101 -6.75 -14.31 -1.52
C GLY A 101 -7.30 -12.98 -1.01
N PHE A 102 -7.36 -11.92 -1.84
CA PHE A 102 -7.92 -10.63 -1.44
C PHE A 102 -9.45 -10.65 -1.38
N ASP A 103 -10.11 -11.60 -2.05
CA ASP A 103 -11.55 -11.83 -2.00
C ASP A 103 -12.07 -12.11 -0.58
N ARG A 104 -11.22 -12.66 0.28
CA ARG A 104 -11.53 -12.87 1.71
C ARG A 104 -11.41 -11.61 2.55
N LEU A 105 -10.71 -10.61 2.03
CA LEU A 105 -10.30 -9.41 2.74
C LEU A 105 -11.11 -8.19 2.32
N ALA A 106 -11.51 -8.08 1.05
CA ALA A 106 -12.28 -6.97 0.51
C ALA A 106 -13.34 -7.46 -0.49
N ALA A 107 -14.46 -6.73 -0.56
CA ALA A 107 -15.55 -7.08 -1.45
C ALA A 107 -15.33 -6.60 -2.89
N ARG A 108 -14.48 -5.59 -3.11
CA ARG A 108 -14.23 -5.04 -4.45
C ARG A 108 -12.87 -4.36 -4.57
N ALA A 109 -12.37 -4.33 -5.80
CA ALA A 109 -11.24 -3.51 -6.21
C ALA A 109 -11.77 -2.25 -6.90
N LEU A 110 -11.18 -1.09 -6.60
CA LEU A 110 -11.62 0.19 -7.15
C LEU A 110 -10.85 0.54 -8.42
N ALA A 111 -11.57 1.07 -9.40
CA ALA A 111 -10.93 1.77 -10.51
C ALA A 111 -10.36 3.11 -10.05
N ARG A 112 -9.36 3.62 -10.77
CA ARG A 112 -8.74 4.92 -10.50
C ARG A 112 -9.77 6.05 -10.43
N ALA A 113 -10.77 6.02 -11.30
CA ALA A 113 -11.84 7.02 -11.37
C ALA A 113 -12.79 6.99 -10.16
N GLU A 114 -12.86 5.88 -9.42
CA GLU A 114 -13.64 5.77 -8.17
C GLU A 114 -12.88 6.30 -6.96
N VAL A 115 -11.56 6.50 -7.08
CA VAL A 115 -10.70 7.00 -6.00
C VAL A 115 -10.44 8.49 -6.18
N ILE A 116 -9.91 8.90 -7.34
CA ILE A 116 -9.45 10.27 -7.57
C ILE A 116 -10.63 11.25 -7.67
N GLY A 117 -10.50 12.38 -6.99
CA GLY A 117 -11.57 13.39 -6.89
C GLY A 117 -12.60 13.09 -5.80
N THR A 118 -12.41 12.02 -5.02
CA THR A 118 -13.25 11.67 -3.88
C THR A 118 -12.52 11.89 -2.55
N PRO A 119 -13.24 11.96 -1.41
CA PRO A 119 -12.61 12.03 -0.08
C PRO A 119 -11.67 10.84 0.21
N LEU A 120 -11.92 9.67 -0.37
CA LEU A 120 -11.10 8.47 -0.20
C LEU A 120 -9.66 8.71 -0.68
N ALA A 121 -9.44 9.55 -1.70
CA ALA A 121 -8.09 9.84 -2.17
C ALA A 121 -7.20 10.44 -1.07
N ALA A 122 -7.75 11.32 -0.23
CA ALA A 122 -6.99 11.93 0.86
C ALA A 122 -6.58 10.91 1.93
N GLU A 123 -7.44 9.92 2.19
CA GLU A 123 -7.14 8.81 3.09
C GLU A 123 -6.07 7.88 2.49
N VAL A 124 -6.24 7.50 1.22
CA VAL A 124 -5.28 6.68 0.46
C VAL A 124 -3.88 7.29 0.49
N PHE A 125 -3.75 8.59 0.18
CA PHE A 125 -2.45 9.25 0.19
C PHE A 125 -1.87 9.39 1.60
N ALA A 126 -2.70 9.65 2.61
CA ALA A 126 -2.22 9.70 4.00
C ALA A 126 -1.69 8.35 4.48
N VAL A 127 -2.36 7.24 4.12
CA VAL A 127 -1.91 5.88 4.42
C VAL A 127 -0.62 5.56 3.69
N TYR A 128 -0.54 5.89 2.40
CA TYR A 128 0.69 5.74 1.60
C TYR A 128 1.88 6.48 2.21
N ASP A 129 1.72 7.77 2.56
CA ASP A 129 2.78 8.57 3.16
C ASP A 129 3.25 7.97 4.49
N ALA A 130 2.31 7.51 5.32
CA ALA A 130 2.63 6.88 6.60
C ALA A 130 3.44 5.59 6.41
N ILE A 131 3.05 4.75 5.44
CA ILE A 131 3.75 3.49 5.12
C ILE A 131 5.20 3.77 4.71
N LEU A 132 5.42 4.67 3.76
CA LEU A 132 6.78 5.00 3.32
C LEU A 132 7.62 5.60 4.45
N LEU A 133 7.03 6.48 5.26
CA LEU A 133 7.75 7.15 6.35
C LEU A 133 8.12 6.20 7.49
N GLN A 134 7.28 5.22 7.83
CA GLN A 134 7.40 4.43 9.05
C GLN A 134 7.93 3.01 8.82
N ASP A 135 7.71 2.39 7.65
CA ASP A 135 8.21 1.04 7.38
C ASP A 135 9.65 1.10 6.85
N ALA A 136 10.61 0.93 7.76
CA ALA A 136 12.03 0.93 7.44
C ALA A 136 12.46 -0.11 6.39
N ARG A 137 11.66 -1.16 6.15
CA ARG A 137 11.94 -2.16 5.10
C ARG A 137 11.87 -1.57 3.69
N LEU A 138 11.15 -0.45 3.54
CA LEU A 138 10.95 0.27 2.28
C LEU A 138 12.05 1.30 1.99
N GLY A 139 13.20 1.22 2.67
CA GLY A 139 14.31 2.16 2.48
C GLY A 139 14.77 2.35 1.03
N GLU A 140 14.63 1.31 0.18
CA GLU A 140 14.97 1.37 -1.25
C GLU A 140 14.01 2.24 -2.08
N LEU A 141 12.79 2.46 -1.59
CA LEU A 141 11.77 3.28 -2.27
C LEU A 141 12.03 4.77 -2.03
N HIS A 142 12.80 5.12 -1.01
CA HIS A 142 13.33 6.47 -0.90
C HIS A 142 14.41 6.62 -1.96
N GLY A 143 14.18 7.52 -2.94
CA GLY A 143 15.18 7.82 -3.95
C GLY A 143 16.54 8.07 -3.30
N ALA A 144 17.62 7.68 -3.99
CA ALA A 144 18.96 7.94 -3.49
C ALA A 144 19.05 9.42 -3.10
N ALA A 145 19.36 9.71 -1.83
CA ALA A 145 19.77 11.05 -1.45
C ALA A 145 20.92 11.42 -2.40
N ALA A 146 20.68 12.43 -3.24
CA ALA A 146 21.69 12.95 -4.16
C ALA A 146 22.93 13.43 -3.38
#